data_AF-A0A0J5JIE8-F1
#
_entry.id   AF-A0A0J5JIE8-F1
#
_cell.length_a   1.000
_cell.length_b   1.000
_cell.length_c   1.000
_cell.angle_alpha   90.00
_cell.angle_beta   90.00
_cell.angle_gamma   90.00
#
_symmetry.space_group_name_H-M   'P 1'
#
loop_
_entity.id
_entity.type
_entity.pdbx_description
1 polymer ?
#
loop_
_entity_poly.entity_id
_entity_poly.type
_entity_poly.pdbx_seq_one_letter_code
_entity_poly.pdbx_strand_id
1 'polypeptide(L)'
;MKIRIEWIYRIPKGNRNFFMQSEFMTLKDVLLLSSDLEKSGRLKSIEYFDQQDRSWTKKELDKLSKIHETEPQDVSVYVDGGYDKNTKLAGLGIVIYFTQHQKKWRIRRNEQIEYITDNNEAELAAMHVA
;
A
#
# COMPACT_ATOMS: atom_id res chain seq x y z
N MET A 1 6.51 0.74 -4.86
CA MET A 1 7.47 1.11 -5.92
C MET A 1 8.18 2.40 -5.55
N LYS A 2 9.47 2.55 -5.89
CA LYS A 2 10.19 3.83 -5.79
C LYS A 2 10.46 4.41 -7.17
N ILE A 3 10.43 5.73 -7.28
CA ILE A 3 10.57 6.46 -8.53
C ILE A 3 11.59 7.58 -8.36
N ARG A 4 12.45 7.73 -9.35
CA ARG A 4 13.33 8.87 -9.54
C ARG A 4 12.71 9.82 -10.55
N ILE A 5 12.86 11.12 -10.34
CA ILE A 5 12.50 12.13 -11.33
C ILE A 5 13.72 12.84 -11.86
N GLU A 6 13.68 13.13 -13.14
CA GLU A 6 14.70 13.89 -13.86
C GLU A 6 14.01 15.06 -14.53
N TRP A 7 14.50 16.27 -14.29
CA TRP A 7 13.84 17.46 -14.81
C TRP A 7 14.81 18.56 -15.17
N ILE A 8 14.33 19.45 -16.03
CA ILE A 8 15.06 20.66 -16.40
C ILE A 8 14.47 21.84 -15.64
N TYR A 9 15.28 22.41 -14.74
CA TYR A 9 14.93 23.56 -13.93
C TYR A 9 15.38 24.87 -14.58
N ARG A 10 14.46 25.82 -14.71
CA ARG A 10 14.70 27.16 -15.27
C ARG A 10 14.87 28.19 -14.17
N ILE A 11 15.98 28.93 -14.19
CA ILE A 11 16.21 30.01 -13.23
C ILE A 11 15.31 31.23 -13.58
N PRO A 12 14.64 31.86 -12.60
CA PRO A 12 13.73 32.99 -12.85
C PRO A 12 14.38 34.20 -13.53
N LYS A 13 15.65 34.49 -13.22
CA LYS A 13 16.40 35.66 -13.69
C LYS A 13 17.49 35.33 -14.72
N GLY A 14 17.27 34.31 -15.55
CA GLY A 14 18.18 33.98 -16.66
C GLY A 14 17.61 32.93 -17.61
N ASN A 15 18.13 32.86 -18.83
CA ASN A 15 17.75 31.82 -19.80
C ASN A 15 18.53 30.50 -19.59
N ARG A 16 19.05 30.28 -18.37
CA ARG A 16 19.83 29.10 -18.04
C ARG A 16 18.92 28.00 -17.51
N ASN A 17 19.14 26.80 -18.03
CA ASN A 17 18.43 25.59 -17.69
C ASN A 17 19.43 24.62 -17.08
N PHE A 18 19.05 23.96 -15.99
CA PHE A 18 19.88 22.96 -15.33
C PHE A 18 19.16 21.63 -15.27
N PHE A 19 19.88 20.57 -15.60
CA PHE A 19 19.42 19.21 -15.37
C PHE A 19 19.51 18.90 -13.88
N MET A 20 18.44 18.35 -13.33
CA MET A 20 18.31 17.96 -11.93
C MET A 20 17.79 16.53 -11.87
N GLN A 21 18.27 15.78 -10.90
CA GLN A 21 17.89 14.39 -10.68
C GLN A 21 17.67 14.18 -9.19
N SER A 22 16.57 13.51 -8.84
CA SER A 22 16.28 13.15 -7.45
C SER A 22 16.91 11.81 -7.07
N GLU A 23 16.87 11.49 -5.79
CA GLU A 23 16.97 10.10 -5.35
C GLU A 23 15.68 9.33 -5.66
N PHE A 24 15.69 8.01 -5.43
CA PHE A 24 14.50 7.18 -5.52
C PHE A 24 13.56 7.42 -4.34
N MET A 25 12.38 7.97 -4.64
CA MET A 25 11.38 8.39 -3.65
C MET A 25 10.10 7.57 -3.75
N THR A 26 9.20 7.74 -2.78
CA THR A 26 7.87 7.12 -2.87
C THR A 26 7.03 7.79 -3.95
N LEU A 27 6.04 7.07 -4.48
CA LEU A 27 5.10 7.61 -5.48
C LEU A 27 4.40 8.90 -5.00
N LYS A 28 4.07 8.97 -3.70
CA LYS A 28 3.43 10.13 -3.08
C LYS A 28 4.35 11.35 -3.12
N ASP A 29 5.61 11.20 -2.74
CA ASP A 29 6.59 12.29 -2.74
C ASP A 29 6.91 12.77 -4.15
N VAL A 30 6.99 11.83 -5.11
CA VAL A 30 7.19 12.13 -6.54
C VAL A 30 6.07 13.00 -7.10
N LEU A 31 4.81 12.64 -6.83
CA LEU A 31 3.65 13.41 -7.28
C LEU A 31 3.59 14.79 -6.59
N LEU A 32 3.93 14.86 -5.31
CA LEU A 32 4.00 16.13 -4.56
C LEU A 32 5.05 17.07 -5.15
N LEU A 33 6.28 16.59 -5.34
CA LEU A 33 7.39 17.37 -5.89
C LEU A 33 7.12 17.80 -7.33
N SER A 34 6.57 16.91 -8.15
CA SER A 34 6.13 17.23 -9.52
C SER A 34 5.11 18.37 -9.53
N SER A 35 4.10 18.34 -8.65
CA SER A 35 3.11 19.41 -8.54
C SER A 35 3.72 20.73 -8.09
N ASP A 36 4.65 20.71 -7.14
CA ASP A 36 5.33 21.91 -6.65
C ASP A 36 6.21 22.55 -7.75
N LEU A 37 6.97 21.73 -8.48
CA LEU A 37 7.79 22.17 -9.61
C LEU A 37 6.95 22.79 -10.72
N GLU A 38 5.80 22.19 -11.06
CA GLU A 38 4.85 22.76 -12.03
C GLU A 38 4.28 24.10 -11.55
N LYS A 39 3.81 24.17 -10.29
CA LYS A 39 3.27 25.39 -9.68
C LYS A 39 4.28 26.52 -9.59
N SER A 40 5.56 26.18 -9.41
CA SER A 40 6.64 27.18 -9.38
C SER A 40 6.83 27.90 -10.72
N GLY A 41 6.35 27.32 -11.84
CA GLY A 41 6.56 27.83 -13.19
C GLY A 41 8.00 27.68 -13.69
N ARG A 42 8.86 26.97 -12.94
CA ARG A 42 10.29 26.80 -13.23
C ARG A 42 10.60 25.48 -13.92
N LEU A 43 9.59 24.63 -14.09
CA LEU A 43 9.73 23.35 -14.76
C LEU A 43 9.68 23.52 -16.28
N LYS A 44 10.74 23.11 -16.99
CA LYS A 44 10.75 23.07 -18.46
C LYS A 44 10.29 21.72 -19.00
N SER A 45 10.81 20.63 -18.42
CA SER A 45 10.44 19.25 -18.75
C SER A 45 10.70 18.37 -17.53
N ILE A 46 9.96 17.27 -17.43
CA ILE A 46 10.09 16.26 -16.37
C ILE A 46 9.90 14.86 -16.95
N GLU A 47 10.72 13.93 -16.50
CA GLU A 47 10.69 12.51 -16.81
C GLU A 47 10.72 11.71 -15.50
N TYR A 48 10.07 10.55 -15.51
CA TYR A 48 9.92 9.70 -14.33
C TYR A 48 10.48 8.32 -14.64
N PHE A 49 11.32 7.79 -13.76
CA PHE A 49 12.00 6.52 -13.93
C PHE A 49 11.80 5.62 -12.71
N ASP A 50 11.45 4.35 -12.93
CA ASP A 50 11.44 3.36 -11.86
C ASP A 50 12.85 2.78 -11.61
N GLN A 51 12.95 1.84 -10.67
CA GLN A 51 14.23 1.21 -10.31
C GLN A 51 14.84 0.34 -11.42
N GLN A 52 14.09 0.08 -12.50
CA GLN A 52 14.54 -0.65 -13.69
C GLN A 52 14.78 0.31 -14.87
N ASP A 53 14.87 1.62 -14.61
CA ASP A 53 15.01 2.70 -15.59
C ASP A 53 13.91 2.71 -16.67
N ARG A 54 12.72 2.15 -16.37
CA ARG A 54 11.57 2.29 -17.26
C ARG A 54 10.99 3.69 -17.11
N SER A 55 10.65 4.32 -18.23
CA SER A 55 10.01 5.62 -18.23
C SER A 55 8.52 5.50 -17.92
N TRP A 56 8.02 6.43 -17.12
CA TRP A 56 6.62 6.55 -16.74
C TRP A 56 6.09 7.94 -17.05
N THR A 57 4.81 8.03 -17.36
CA THR A 57 4.11 9.31 -17.49
C THR A 57 3.42 9.69 -16.19
N LYS A 58 3.22 10.99 -15.96
CA LYS A 58 2.49 11.49 -14.78
C LYS A 58 1.10 10.86 -14.63
N LYS A 59 0.38 10.65 -15.75
CA LYS A 59 -0.95 10.03 -15.75
C LYS A 59 -0.93 8.58 -15.25
N GLU A 60 0.10 7.82 -15.64
CA GLU A 60 0.26 6.43 -15.18
C GLU A 60 0.59 6.40 -13.69
N LEU A 61 1.43 7.34 -13.23
CA LEU A 61 1.74 7.49 -11.80
C LEU A 61 0.52 7.88 -10.96
N ASP A 62 -0.32 8.79 -11.45
CA ASP A 62 -1.59 9.15 -10.82
C ASP A 62 -2.54 7.96 -10.74
N LYS A 63 -2.64 7.16 -11.81
CA LYS A 63 -3.46 5.94 -11.84
C LYS A 63 -2.93 4.91 -10.84
N LEU A 64 -1.61 4.69 -10.82
CA LEU A 64 -0.94 3.79 -9.91
C LEU A 64 -1.14 4.22 -8.45
N SER A 65 -1.12 5.52 -8.18
CA SER A 65 -1.37 6.07 -6.84
C SER A 65 -2.79 5.79 -6.37
N LYS A 66 -3.79 5.93 -7.26
CA LYS A 66 -5.18 5.62 -6.94
C LYS A 66 -5.40 4.15 -6.65
N ILE A 67 -4.78 3.27 -7.45
CA ILE A 67 -4.85 1.82 -7.23
C ILE A 67 -4.24 1.47 -5.87
N HIS A 68 -3.04 1.98 -5.58
CA HIS A 68 -2.39 1.78 -4.27
C HIS A 68 -3.23 2.29 -3.10
N GLU A 69 -3.98 3.37 -3.27
CA GLU A 69 -4.86 3.90 -2.21
C GLU A 69 -6.11 3.05 -2.00
N THR A 70 -6.62 2.41 -3.06
CA THR A 70 -7.80 1.54 -3.01
C THR A 70 -7.50 0.12 -2.56
N GLU A 71 -6.25 -0.36 -2.65
CA GLU A 71 -5.90 -1.72 -2.25
C GLU A 71 -5.56 -1.82 -0.75
N PRO A 72 -5.98 -2.89 -0.04
CA PRO A 72 -5.53 -3.17 1.31
C PRO A 72 -4.01 -3.35 1.38
N GLN A 73 -3.34 -2.56 2.22
CA GLN A 73 -1.91 -2.64 2.50
C GLN A 73 -1.67 -2.99 3.98
N ASP A 74 -0.45 -3.39 4.32
CA ASP A 74 -0.04 -3.75 5.68
C ASP A 74 -0.97 -4.77 6.35
N VAL A 75 -1.37 -5.81 5.59
CA VAL A 75 -2.34 -6.81 6.05
C VAL A 75 -1.71 -7.68 7.14
N SER A 76 -2.34 -7.70 8.32
CA SER A 76 -1.96 -8.58 9.44
C SER A 76 -3.17 -9.40 9.86
N VAL A 77 -3.01 -10.73 9.92
CA VAL A 77 -4.07 -11.67 10.28
C VAL A 77 -3.73 -12.35 11.59
N TYR A 78 -4.67 -12.34 12.53
CA TYR A 78 -4.61 -13.09 13.78
C TYR A 78 -5.73 -14.11 13.79
N VAL A 79 -5.38 -15.34 14.11
CA VAL A 79 -6.29 -16.47 14.16
C VAL A 79 -6.19 -17.09 15.55
N ASP A 80 -7.34 -17.43 16.12
CA ASP A 80 -7.46 -18.07 17.42
C ASP A 80 -8.56 -19.13 17.36
N GLY A 81 -8.31 -20.31 17.93
CA GLY A 81 -9.20 -21.46 17.89
C GLY A 81 -9.20 -22.16 19.24
N GLY A 82 -10.36 -22.27 19.87
CA GLY A 82 -10.50 -22.91 21.18
C GLY A 82 -11.54 -24.03 21.15
N TYR A 83 -11.16 -25.23 21.56
CA TYR A 83 -12.05 -26.38 21.68
C TYR A 83 -12.36 -26.71 23.14
N ASP A 84 -13.65 -26.85 23.47
CA ASP A 84 -14.12 -27.27 24.78
C ASP A 84 -14.43 -28.77 24.79
N LYS A 85 -13.66 -29.52 25.61
CA LYS A 85 -13.78 -30.98 25.75
C LYS A 85 -15.11 -31.44 26.38
N ASN A 86 -15.76 -30.59 27.18
CA ASN A 86 -17.01 -30.94 27.86
C ASN A 86 -18.21 -30.82 26.93
N THR A 87 -18.29 -29.71 26.20
CA THR A 87 -19.40 -29.42 25.27
C THR A 87 -19.15 -29.95 23.86
N LYS A 88 -17.91 -30.32 23.52
CA LYS A 88 -17.44 -30.71 22.18
C LYS A 88 -17.65 -29.61 21.13
N LEU A 89 -17.62 -28.36 21.56
CA LEU A 89 -17.77 -27.18 20.70
C LEU A 89 -16.42 -26.52 20.49
N ALA A 90 -16.19 -26.01 19.29
CA ALA A 90 -15.05 -25.16 18.99
C ALA A 90 -15.51 -23.72 18.71
N GLY A 91 -14.85 -22.76 19.36
CA GLY A 91 -14.93 -21.35 19.03
C GLY A 91 -13.78 -20.96 18.11
N LEU A 92 -14.10 -20.30 17.01
CA LEU A 92 -13.15 -19.79 16.02
C LEU A 92 -13.17 -18.27 16.07
N GLY A 93 -12.00 -17.65 16.04
CA GLY A 93 -11.81 -16.22 16.00
C GLY A 93 -10.80 -15.84 14.93
N ILE A 94 -11.17 -14.88 14.08
CA ILE A 94 -10.24 -14.25 13.15
C ILE A 94 -10.35 -12.74 13.21
N VAL A 95 -9.19 -12.07 13.18
CA VAL A 95 -9.08 -10.62 13.05
C VAL A 95 -8.10 -10.27 11.95
N ILE A 96 -8.55 -9.51 10.96
CA ILE A 96 -7.76 -8.99 9.85
C ILE A 96 -7.61 -7.48 10.03
N TYR A 97 -6.38 -7.01 10.15
CA TYR A 97 -6.01 -5.60 10.14
C TYR A 97 -5.42 -5.24 8.78
N PHE A 98 -5.79 -4.09 8.23
CA PHE A 98 -5.20 -3.57 7.01
C PHE A 98 -5.35 -2.05 6.92
N THR A 99 -4.52 -1.41 6.12
CA THR A 99 -4.62 0.01 5.79
C THR A 99 -5.22 0.15 4.39
N GLN A 100 -6.28 0.92 4.24
CA GLN A 100 -6.90 1.23 2.95
C GLN A 100 -7.41 2.67 3.00
N HIS A 101 -7.23 3.44 1.92
CA HIS A 101 -7.55 4.87 1.88
C HIS A 101 -6.90 5.67 3.01
N GLN A 102 -5.64 5.34 3.36
CA GLN A 102 -4.90 5.95 4.49
C GLN A 102 -5.59 5.80 5.85
N LYS A 103 -6.58 4.92 5.96
CA LYS A 103 -7.29 4.58 7.20
C LYS A 103 -6.96 3.14 7.60
N LYS A 104 -6.84 2.91 8.90
CA LYS A 104 -6.71 1.56 9.46
C LYS A 104 -8.09 0.94 9.59
N TRP A 105 -8.25 -0.24 9.03
CA TRP A 105 -9.45 -1.05 9.08
C TRP A 105 -9.20 -2.32 9.89
N ARG A 106 -10.29 -2.85 10.46
CA ARG A 106 -10.29 -4.12 11.17
C ARG A 106 -11.56 -4.88 10.83
N ILE A 107 -11.39 -6.09 10.30
CA ILE A 107 -12.47 -7.07 10.15
C ILE A 107 -12.30 -8.10 11.26
N ARG A 108 -13.38 -8.40 11.98
CA ARG A 108 -13.40 -9.47 12.99
C ARG A 108 -14.58 -10.39 12.69
N ARG A 109 -14.32 -11.69 12.70
CA ARG A 109 -15.34 -12.73 12.60
C ARG A 109 -15.10 -13.74 13.72
N ASN A 110 -16.18 -14.13 14.39
CA ASN A 110 -16.14 -15.24 15.33
C ASN A 110 -17.22 -16.23 14.89
N GLU A 111 -16.92 -17.52 14.98
CA GLU A 111 -17.83 -18.59 14.59
C GLU A 111 -17.77 -19.71 15.62
N GLN A 112 -18.88 -20.42 15.81
CA GLN A 112 -18.92 -21.61 16.65
C GLN A 112 -19.21 -22.80 15.75
N ILE A 113 -18.41 -23.86 15.87
CA ILE A 113 -18.56 -25.06 15.06
C ILE A 113 -18.57 -26.32 15.91
N GLU A 114 -19.23 -27.32 15.36
CA GLU A 114 -19.34 -28.67 15.90
C GLU A 114 -18.44 -29.61 15.06
N TYR A 115 -18.25 -30.86 15.50
CA TYR A 115 -17.52 -31.90 14.76
C TYR A 115 -16.00 -31.68 14.62
N ILE A 116 -15.40 -30.91 15.53
CA ILE A 116 -13.95 -30.83 15.71
C ILE A 116 -13.54 -31.63 16.95
N THR A 117 -12.34 -32.24 16.92
CA THR A 117 -11.88 -33.16 17.97
C THR A 117 -10.80 -32.60 18.88
N ASP A 118 -10.07 -31.56 18.45
CA ASP A 118 -9.02 -30.92 19.26
C ASP A 118 -8.79 -29.43 18.95
N ASN A 119 -7.91 -28.80 19.74
CA ASN A 119 -7.54 -27.38 19.57
C ASN A 119 -6.78 -27.11 18.26
N ASN A 120 -5.96 -28.05 17.79
CA ASN A 120 -5.16 -27.86 16.58
C ASN A 120 -6.08 -27.79 15.35
N GLU A 121 -7.09 -28.66 15.31
CA GLU A 121 -8.15 -28.64 14.31
C GLU A 121 -8.99 -27.35 14.40
N ALA A 122 -9.26 -26.85 15.62
CA ALA A 122 -9.97 -25.57 15.80
C ALA A 122 -9.16 -24.38 15.25
N GLU A 123 -7.85 -24.30 15.53
CA GLU A 123 -6.98 -23.26 14.96
C GLU A 123 -6.89 -23.35 13.43
N LEU A 124 -6.78 -24.57 12.89
CA LEU A 124 -6.78 -24.80 11.44
C LEU A 124 -8.12 -24.40 10.81
N ALA A 125 -9.24 -24.73 11.44
CA ALA A 125 -10.57 -24.35 10.97
C ALA A 125 -10.75 -22.83 11.01
N ALA A 126 -10.22 -22.14 12.02
CA ALA A 126 -10.26 -20.69 12.12
C ALA A 126 -9.47 -20.01 10.98
N MET A 127 -8.39 -20.62 10.47
CA MET A 127 -7.71 -20.15 9.25
C MET A 127 -8.56 -20.30 7.98
N HIS A 128 -9.40 -21.33 7.90
CA HIS A 128 -10.22 -21.60 6.71
C HIS A 128 -11.43 -20.66 6.59
N VAL A 129 -11.86 -20.06 7.70
CA VAL A 129 -13.01 -19.14 7.78
C VAL A 129 -12.67 -17.71 7.32
N ALA A 130 -11.39 -17.44 7.02
CA ALA A 130 -10.83 -16.15 6.60
C ALA A 130 -11.36 -15.63 5.26
#